data_AF-A0A949ZHC1-F1
#
_entry.id   AF-A0A949ZHC1-F1
#
_cell.length_a   1.000
_cell.length_b   1.000
_cell.length_c   1.000
_cell.angle_alpha   90.00
_cell.angle_beta   90.00
_cell.angle_gamma   90.00
#
_symmetry.space_group_name_H-M   'P 1'
#
loop_
_entity.id
_entity.type
_entity.pdbx_description
1 polymer ?
#
loop_
_entity_poly.entity_id
_entity_poly.type
_entity_poly.pdbx_seq_one_letter_code
_entity_poly.pdbx_strand_id
1 'polypeptide(L)'
;MAARPGIAVQPDRVLPLTASVGLNPALTNMKKMYEAGTLAIVQGVGYDKPTYSHFEGMHVWQYADPAREQTEGWLGKLLATQIDTQGHPLTACALGEPSIPPELGASGATVSVIQSAQTYDISGDAATKAAAPALYRSTPGVY
;
A
#
# COMPACT_ATOMS: atom_id res chain seq x y z
N MET A 1 -26.61 21.87 -5.99
CA MET A 1 -26.75 21.37 -7.37
C MET A 1 -25.68 20.31 -7.58
N ALA A 2 -26.03 19.07 -7.96
CA ALA A 2 -25.03 18.02 -8.13
C ALA A 2 -24.12 18.38 -9.32
N ALA A 3 -22.82 18.50 -9.10
CA ALA A 3 -21.88 19.02 -10.10
C ALA A 3 -21.82 18.16 -11.39
N ARG A 4 -22.28 16.90 -11.34
CA ARG A 4 -22.36 15.97 -12.48
C ARG A 4 -23.54 14.99 -12.33
N PRO A 5 -24.76 15.34 -12.79
CA PRO A 5 -25.98 14.58 -12.50
C PRO A 5 -26.01 13.15 -13.08
N GLY A 6 -25.38 12.92 -14.23
CA GLY A 6 -25.44 11.62 -14.92
C GLY A 6 -24.54 10.53 -14.34
N ILE A 7 -23.59 10.87 -13.46
CA ILE A 7 -22.65 9.92 -12.85
C ILE A 7 -22.83 9.79 -11.33
N ALA A 8 -23.73 10.59 -10.76
CA ALA A 8 -23.98 10.55 -9.33
C ALA A 8 -24.66 9.22 -8.95
N VAL A 9 -24.09 8.51 -7.99
CA VAL A 9 -24.74 7.34 -7.40
C VAL A 9 -25.90 7.82 -6.53
N GLN A 10 -27.09 7.27 -6.77
CA GLN A 10 -28.28 7.63 -6.00
C GLN A 10 -28.12 7.22 -4.52
N PRO A 11 -28.62 8.01 -3.55
CA PRO A 11 -28.41 7.73 -2.12
C PRO A 11 -28.87 6.34 -1.68
N ASP A 12 -29.97 5.82 -2.24
CA ASP A 12 -30.52 4.49 -1.98
C ASP A 12 -29.66 3.34 -2.53
N ARG A 13 -28.70 3.64 -3.40
CA ARG A 13 -27.77 2.69 -4.02
C ARG A 13 -26.39 2.68 -3.35
N VAL A 14 -26.11 3.61 -2.45
CA VAL A 14 -24.82 3.70 -1.73
C VAL A 14 -24.71 2.60 -0.68
N LEU A 15 -23.50 2.11 -0.43
CA LEU A 15 -23.21 1.22 0.71
C LEU A 15 -22.83 2.08 1.92
N PRO A 16 -23.71 2.24 2.94
CA PRO A 16 -23.46 3.20 4.01
C PRO A 16 -22.30 2.76 4.93
N LEU A 17 -21.42 3.71 5.25
CA LEU A 17 -20.38 3.58 6.28
C LEU A 17 -20.77 4.36 7.54
N THR A 18 -21.32 5.55 7.35
CA THR A 18 -21.87 6.41 8.41
C THR A 18 -23.19 7.03 7.93
N ALA A 19 -23.78 7.93 8.73
CA ALA A 19 -24.98 8.68 8.33
C ALA A 19 -24.75 9.61 7.12
N SER A 20 -23.51 9.97 6.80
CA SER A 20 -23.17 10.96 5.77
C SER A 20 -22.16 10.47 4.72
N VAL A 21 -21.58 9.28 4.91
CA VAL A 21 -20.54 8.72 4.03
C VAL A 21 -20.90 7.29 3.66
N GLY A 22 -20.68 6.94 2.39
CA GLY A 22 -20.81 5.56 1.94
C GLY A 22 -19.98 5.27 0.70
N LEU A 23 -19.81 3.98 0.41
CA LEU A 23 -19.03 3.49 -0.71
C LEU A 23 -19.89 3.34 -1.96
N ASN A 24 -19.24 3.40 -3.12
CA ASN A 24 -19.86 3.03 -4.39
C ASN A 24 -20.42 1.58 -4.32
N PRO A 25 -21.61 1.30 -4.87
CA PRO A 25 -22.20 -0.05 -4.87
C PRO A 25 -21.32 -1.15 -5.47
N ALA A 26 -20.32 -0.83 -6.30
CA ALA A 26 -19.34 -1.80 -6.79
C ALA A 26 -18.34 -2.28 -5.72
N LEU A 27 -18.22 -1.58 -4.59
CA LEU A 27 -17.21 -1.83 -3.54
C LEU A 27 -17.75 -2.72 -2.40
N THR A 28 -18.61 -3.69 -2.70
CA THR A 28 -19.22 -4.58 -1.71
C THR A 28 -18.20 -5.35 -0.88
N ASN A 29 -17.08 -5.76 -1.47
CA ASN A 29 -16.02 -6.47 -0.75
C ASN A 29 -15.28 -5.56 0.24
N MET A 30 -15.02 -4.30 -0.12
CA MET A 30 -14.44 -3.32 0.81
C MET A 30 -15.39 -3.01 1.96
N LYS A 31 -16.70 -2.93 1.68
CA LYS A 31 -17.72 -2.76 2.73
C LYS A 31 -17.67 -3.91 3.75
N LYS A 32 -17.55 -5.16 3.28
CA LYS A 32 -17.39 -6.33 4.17
C LYS A 32 -16.13 -6.23 5.03
N MET A 33 -14.99 -5.83 4.46
CA MET A 33 -13.75 -5.63 5.22
C MET A 33 -13.89 -4.51 6.27
N TYR A 34 -14.56 -3.42 5.91
CA TYR A 34 -14.83 -2.32 6.84
C TYR A 34 -15.70 -2.78 8.01
N GLU A 35 -16.78 -3.52 7.75
CA GLU A 35 -17.65 -4.09 8.79
C GLU A 35 -16.93 -5.13 9.66
N ALA A 36 -15.97 -5.85 9.09
CA ALA A 36 -15.12 -6.80 9.82
C ALA A 36 -14.02 -6.12 10.65
N GLY A 37 -13.85 -4.79 10.55
CA GLY A 37 -12.79 -4.06 11.25
C GLY A 37 -11.39 -4.26 10.67
N THR A 38 -11.28 -4.83 9.46
CA THR A 38 -10.00 -5.10 8.77
C THR A 38 -9.68 -4.08 7.68
N LEU A 39 -10.50 -3.03 7.54
CA LEU A 39 -10.25 -1.90 6.64
C LEU A 39 -10.51 -0.58 7.37
N ALA A 40 -9.54 0.32 7.32
CA ALA A 40 -9.68 1.71 7.72
C ALA A 40 -9.75 2.64 6.50
N ILE A 41 -10.50 3.74 6.61
CA ILE A 41 -10.64 4.75 5.56
C ILE A 41 -10.22 6.10 6.13
N VAL A 42 -9.25 6.75 5.49
CA VAL A 42 -8.81 8.11 5.82
C VAL A 42 -9.36 9.05 4.75
N GLN A 43 -10.20 10.00 5.15
CA GLN A 43 -10.83 10.96 4.25
C GLN A 43 -10.02 12.26 4.18
N GLY A 44 -10.10 12.97 3.05
CA GLY A 44 -9.48 14.29 2.89
C GLY A 44 -7.96 14.24 2.69
N VAL A 45 -7.40 13.13 2.23
CA VAL A 45 -5.97 13.02 1.89
C VAL A 45 -5.71 13.75 0.57
N GLY A 46 -4.77 14.69 0.57
CA GLY A 46 -4.37 15.47 -0.59
C GLY A 46 -3.28 16.48 -0.24
N TYR A 47 -2.91 17.31 -1.20
CA TYR A 47 -1.93 18.38 -1.05
C TYR A 47 -2.41 19.65 -1.75
N ASP A 48 -1.90 20.80 -1.31
CA ASP A 48 -2.27 22.09 -1.88
C ASP A 48 -1.89 22.19 -3.36
N LYS A 49 -2.79 22.79 -4.17
CA LYS A 49 -2.60 23.02 -5.60
C LYS A 49 -2.21 21.73 -6.35
N PRO A 50 -3.10 20.72 -6.38
CA PRO A 50 -2.81 19.43 -7.02
C PRO A 50 -2.50 19.60 -8.50
N THR A 51 -1.52 18.81 -8.98
CA THR A 51 -1.17 18.80 -10.41
C THR A 51 -2.17 18.00 -11.23
N TYR A 52 -2.39 18.42 -12.48
CA TYR A 52 -3.19 17.67 -13.45
C TYR A 52 -2.33 16.74 -14.34
N SER A 53 -1.00 16.83 -14.24
CA SER A 53 -0.11 15.93 -14.98
C SER A 53 -0.06 14.56 -14.29
N HIS A 54 -0.29 13.51 -15.06
CA HIS A 54 -0.24 12.14 -14.58
C HIS A 54 1.13 11.79 -13.97
N PHE A 55 2.22 12.10 -14.69
CA PHE A 55 3.59 11.79 -14.25
C PHE A 55 3.99 12.59 -13.02
N GLU A 56 3.58 13.84 -12.94
CA GLU A 56 3.85 14.69 -11.79
C GLU A 56 3.08 14.20 -10.56
N GLY A 57 1.80 13.85 -10.72
CA GLY A 57 1.00 13.31 -9.64
C GLY A 57 1.58 12.01 -9.11
N MET A 58 2.02 11.10 -9.99
CA MET A 58 2.71 9.87 -9.60
C MET A 58 3.95 10.18 -8.75
N HIS A 59 4.81 11.10 -9.21
CA HIS A 59 6.00 11.50 -8.45
C HIS A 59 5.62 12.00 -7.05
N VAL A 60 4.67 12.92 -6.93
CA VAL A 60 4.28 13.47 -5.62
C VAL A 60 3.83 12.36 -4.66
N TRP A 61 3.03 11.38 -5.14
CA TRP A 61 2.58 10.27 -4.29
C TRP A 61 3.67 9.26 -3.95
N GLN A 62 4.62 9.05 -4.86
CA GLN A 62 5.74 8.12 -4.65
C GLN A 62 6.73 8.64 -3.62
N TYR A 63 7.03 9.95 -3.66
CA TYR A 63 8.03 10.58 -2.80
C TYR A 63 7.42 11.32 -1.60
N ALA A 64 6.09 11.44 -1.56
CA ALA A 64 5.33 12.27 -0.61
C ALA A 64 5.80 13.74 -0.59
N ASP A 65 6.17 14.27 -1.76
CA ASP A 65 6.79 15.59 -1.88
C ASP A 65 6.27 16.38 -3.09
N PRO A 66 5.35 17.35 -2.86
CA PRO A 66 4.87 18.26 -3.90
C PRO A 66 5.95 19.18 -4.49
N ALA A 67 7.03 19.46 -3.76
CA ALA A 67 8.11 20.34 -4.21
C ALA A 67 9.16 19.59 -5.07
N ARG A 68 9.15 18.25 -5.05
CA ARG A 68 10.03 17.36 -5.82
C ARG A 68 11.51 17.56 -5.51
N GLU A 69 11.80 17.80 -4.24
CA GLU A 69 13.14 17.91 -3.67
C GLU A 69 13.65 16.56 -3.15
N GLN A 70 12.74 15.64 -2.80
CA GLN A 70 13.09 14.30 -2.33
C GLN A 70 13.58 13.40 -3.48
N THR A 71 14.62 12.61 -3.19
CA THR A 71 15.17 11.59 -4.11
C THR A 71 14.87 10.16 -3.65
N GLU A 72 14.21 9.99 -2.50
CA GLU A 72 13.90 8.70 -1.89
C GLU A 72 12.40 8.60 -1.58
N GLY A 73 11.84 7.43 -1.83
CA GLY A 73 10.46 7.09 -1.51
C GLY A 73 10.18 7.16 -0.01
N TRP A 74 8.99 7.64 0.33
CA TRP A 74 8.64 7.88 1.74
C TRP A 74 8.46 6.57 2.53
N LEU A 75 7.97 5.50 1.90
CA LEU A 75 7.91 4.17 2.52
C LEU A 75 9.32 3.58 2.64
N GLY A 76 10.17 3.74 1.64
CA GLY A 76 11.59 3.34 1.71
C GLY A 76 12.29 3.95 2.93
N LYS A 77 12.13 5.26 3.16
CA LYS A 77 12.68 5.94 4.34
C LYS A 77 12.13 5.38 5.65
N LEU A 78 10.83 5.10 5.72
CA LEU A 78 10.22 4.48 6.88
C LEU A 78 10.83 3.10 7.16
N LEU A 79 11.00 2.28 6.13
CA LEU A 79 11.60 0.95 6.23
C LEU A 79 13.02 1.04 6.78
N ALA A 80 13.89 1.81 6.13
CA ALA A 80 15.30 1.96 6.49
C ALA A 80 15.51 2.44 7.94
N THR A 81 14.63 3.32 8.44
CA THR A 81 14.83 3.99 9.73
C THR A 81 14.08 3.35 10.90
N GLN A 82 12.93 2.70 10.65
CA GLN A 82 12.05 2.23 11.72
C GLN A 82 11.75 0.72 11.68
N ILE A 83 11.73 0.11 10.50
CA ILE A 83 11.28 -1.28 10.34
C ILE A 83 12.48 -2.22 10.24
N ASP A 84 13.48 -1.89 9.42
CA ASP A 84 14.68 -2.70 9.23
C ASP A 84 15.54 -2.76 10.50
N THR A 85 15.47 -1.73 11.34
CA THR A 85 16.14 -1.70 12.65
C THR A 85 15.57 -2.73 13.64
N GLN A 86 14.41 -3.33 13.34
CA GLN A 86 13.80 -4.39 14.15
C GLN A 86 14.34 -5.80 13.81
N GLY A 87 15.15 -5.93 12.75
CA GLY A 87 15.81 -7.20 12.39
C GLY A 87 14.92 -8.25 11.75
N HIS A 88 13.74 -7.87 11.23
CA HIS A 88 12.83 -8.80 10.56
C HIS A 88 13.41 -9.22 9.18
N PRO A 89 13.42 -10.52 8.82
CA PRO A 89 14.07 -11.00 7.59
C PRO A 89 13.36 -10.59 6.28
N LEU A 90 12.10 -10.18 6.36
CA LEU A 90 11.32 -9.65 5.23
C LEU A 90 10.44 -8.48 5.70
N THR A 91 10.98 -7.27 5.67
CA THR A 91 10.28 -6.07 6.15
C THR A 91 9.31 -5.49 5.13
N ALA A 92 9.64 -5.59 3.84
CA ALA A 92 8.77 -5.19 2.75
C ALA A 92 8.95 -6.06 1.50
N CYS A 93 7.88 -6.16 0.71
CA CYS A 93 7.95 -6.73 -0.62
C CYS A 93 7.08 -5.96 -1.62
N ALA A 94 7.50 -5.99 -2.89
CA ALA A 94 6.72 -5.57 -4.04
C ALA A 94 6.36 -6.81 -4.86
N LEU A 95 5.06 -7.03 -5.12
CA LEU A 95 4.57 -8.21 -5.83
C LEU A 95 4.11 -7.82 -7.24
N GLY A 96 4.56 -8.56 -8.26
CA GLY A 96 4.20 -8.33 -9.66
C GLY A 96 5.02 -7.23 -10.33
N GLU A 97 5.98 -6.66 -9.64
CA GLU A 97 6.81 -5.55 -10.13
C GLU A 97 8.12 -6.06 -10.74
N PRO A 98 8.67 -5.39 -11.78
CA PRO A 98 9.93 -5.76 -12.39
C PRO A 98 11.15 -5.31 -11.55
N SER A 99 10.97 -4.30 -10.70
CA SER A 99 12.00 -3.69 -9.86
C SER A 99 11.38 -3.08 -8.61
N ILE A 100 12.20 -2.54 -7.70
CA ILE A 100 11.71 -1.83 -6.52
C ILE A 100 10.91 -0.59 -6.97
N PRO A 101 9.63 -0.46 -6.59
CA PRO A 101 8.84 0.73 -6.86
C PRO A 101 9.45 1.98 -6.20
N PRO A 102 9.37 3.17 -6.83
CA PRO A 102 10.00 4.38 -6.31
C PRO A 102 9.62 4.72 -4.86
N GLU A 103 8.38 4.48 -4.46
CA GLU A 103 7.89 4.71 -3.10
C GLU A 103 8.59 3.88 -2.03
N LEU A 104 9.09 2.70 -2.40
CA LEU A 104 9.84 1.78 -1.54
C LEU A 104 11.36 1.99 -1.64
N GLY A 105 11.83 2.80 -2.60
CA GLY A 105 13.25 3.02 -2.85
C GLY A 105 13.86 4.04 -1.90
N ALA A 106 14.73 3.60 -1.00
CA ALA A 106 15.59 4.47 -0.20
C ALA A 106 16.92 3.76 0.13
N SER A 107 17.96 4.54 0.41
CA SER A 107 19.23 4.01 0.88
C SER A 107 19.04 3.29 2.22
N GLY A 108 19.52 2.05 2.30
CA GLY A 108 19.42 1.22 3.50
C GLY A 108 18.06 0.55 3.71
N ALA A 109 17.08 0.73 2.82
CA ALA A 109 15.81 0.00 2.88
C ALA A 109 15.94 -1.40 2.28
N THR A 110 15.42 -2.39 2.99
CA THR A 110 15.40 -3.80 2.58
C THR A 110 14.06 -4.13 1.95
N VAL A 111 14.05 -4.33 0.63
CA VAL A 111 12.81 -4.62 -0.13
C VAL A 111 13.04 -5.81 -1.05
N SER A 112 12.17 -6.81 -0.95
CA SER A 112 12.15 -7.95 -1.87
C SER A 112 11.20 -7.69 -3.05
N VAL A 113 11.65 -7.92 -4.27
CA VAL A 113 10.79 -7.87 -5.46
C VAL A 113 10.41 -9.29 -5.84
N ILE A 114 9.12 -9.59 -5.76
CA ILE A 114 8.55 -10.90 -6.09
C ILE A 114 7.75 -10.74 -7.37
N GLN A 115 8.27 -11.24 -8.50
CA GLN A 115 7.58 -11.09 -9.79
C GLN A 115 6.27 -11.88 -9.87
N SER A 116 6.19 -13.02 -9.19
CA SER A 116 4.99 -13.86 -9.17
C SER A 116 4.93 -14.65 -7.86
N ALA A 117 3.78 -14.62 -7.20
CA ALA A 117 3.52 -15.42 -6.01
C ALA A 117 3.49 -16.93 -6.33
N GLN A 118 3.21 -17.29 -7.59
CA GLN A 118 3.15 -18.69 -8.03
C GLN A 118 4.54 -19.29 -8.21
N THR A 119 5.53 -18.47 -8.57
CA THR A 119 6.90 -18.94 -8.83
C THR A 119 7.88 -18.61 -7.71
N TYR A 120 7.45 -17.85 -6.70
CA TYR A 120 8.26 -17.54 -5.53
C TYR A 120 8.45 -18.80 -4.68
N ASP A 121 9.71 -19.19 -4.46
CA ASP A 121 10.08 -20.35 -3.64
C ASP A 121 11.36 -20.04 -2.85
N ILE A 122 11.53 -20.74 -1.74
CA ILE A 122 12.71 -20.65 -0.88
C ILE A 122 13.68 -21.74 -1.32
N SER A 123 14.89 -21.35 -1.70
CA SER A 123 15.95 -22.29 -2.05
C SER A 123 16.63 -22.83 -0.79
N GLY A 124 17.01 -24.10 -0.81
CA GLY A 124 17.62 -24.79 0.33
C GLY A 124 17.27 -26.27 0.38
N ASP A 125 17.87 -26.97 1.35
CA ASP A 125 17.50 -28.34 1.66
C ASP A 125 16.09 -28.44 2.27
N ALA A 126 15.58 -29.66 2.43
CA ALA A 126 14.24 -29.90 2.95
C ALA A 126 14.06 -29.29 4.36
N ALA A 127 15.12 -29.29 5.18
CA ALA A 127 15.09 -28.69 6.51
C ALA A 127 14.95 -27.16 6.44
N THR A 128 15.68 -26.50 5.55
CA THR A 128 15.62 -25.05 5.32
C THR A 128 14.23 -24.62 4.85
N LYS A 129 13.67 -25.32 3.85
CA LYS A 129 12.31 -25.02 3.35
C LYS A 129 11.25 -25.21 4.43
N ALA A 130 11.38 -26.21 5.29
CA ALA A 130 10.45 -26.46 6.38
C ALA A 130 10.55 -25.42 7.51
N ALA A 131 11.76 -24.92 7.79
CA ALA A 131 12.01 -23.94 8.86
C ALA A 131 11.64 -22.51 8.47
N ALA A 132 11.72 -22.15 7.19
CA ALA A 132 11.59 -20.75 6.75
C ALA A 132 10.23 -20.09 7.10
N PRO A 133 9.06 -20.75 7.00
CA PRO A 133 7.80 -20.16 7.44
C PRO A 133 7.77 -19.80 8.94
N ALA A 134 8.53 -20.51 9.78
CA ALA A 134 8.60 -20.23 11.22
C ALA A 134 9.34 -18.92 11.52
N LEU A 135 10.34 -18.56 10.71
CA LEU A 135 11.05 -17.27 10.80
C LEU A 135 10.10 -16.09 10.53
N TYR A 136 9.16 -16.27 9.60
CA TYR A 136 8.18 -15.23 9.22
C TYR A 136 6.95 -15.15 10.13
N ARG A 137 6.63 -16.19 10.91
CA ARG A 137 5.46 -16.20 11.82
C ARG A 137 5.74 -15.63 13.21
N SER A 138 6.99 -15.69 13.65
CA SER A 138 7.39 -15.39 15.03
C SER A 138 7.89 -13.96 15.24
N THR A 139 7.99 -13.17 14.17
CA THR A 139 8.55 -11.82 14.21
C THR A 139 7.43 -10.81 13.96
N PRO A 140 7.19 -9.84 14.87
CA PRO A 140 6.20 -8.79 14.64
C PRO A 140 6.53 -8.02 13.36
N GLY A 141 5.63 -8.08 12.38
CA GLY A 141 5.61 -7.21 11.22
C GLY A 141 4.33 -6.41 11.21
N VAL A 142 4.31 -5.27 10.52
CA VAL A 142 3.06 -4.56 10.23
C VAL A 142 2.32 -5.40 9.19
N TYR A 143 1.40 -6.27 9.63
CA TYR A 143 0.54 -7.08 8.77
C TYR A 143 -0.78 -6.37 8.49
#